data_AF-A0AAV5KX30-F1
#
_entry.id   AF-A0AAV5KX30-F1
#
_cell.length_a   1.000
_cell.length_b   1.000
_cell.length_c   1.000
_cell.angle_alpha   90.00
_cell.angle_beta   90.00
_cell.angle_gamma   90.00
#
_symmetry.space_group_name_H-M   'P 1'
#
loop_
_entity.id
_entity.type
_entity.pdbx_description
1 polymer ?
#
loop_
_entity_poly.entity_id
_entity_poly.type
_entity_poly.pdbx_seq_one_letter_code
_entity_poly.pdbx_strand_id
1 'polypeptide(L)'
;MRMLESIDFSENKLFGSIPESMSTLTFLSFLNLSNNRLIGRIPSSTQLQSFNASIYAGNKLCGLPLPNKCGVDGNPVPSIQNRGGKEWNGVEISWLLVSIAVGFIMGFWSVLGPLVISRQWRCVYYQFLEEMWLKISNSVNRHF
;
A
#
# COMPACT_ATOMS: atom_id res chain seq x y z
N MET A 1 23.48 30.93 8.48
CA MET A 1 24.34 29.73 8.38
C MET A 1 23.90 28.95 7.15
N ARG A 2 24.70 28.88 6.08
CA ARG A 2 24.27 28.34 4.77
C ARG A 2 25.00 27.05 4.35
N MET A 3 25.87 26.46 5.17
CA MET A 3 26.71 25.32 4.78
C MET A 3 26.43 24.05 5.59
N LEU A 4 25.21 23.88 6.10
CA LEU A 4 24.84 22.62 6.78
C LEU A 4 24.54 21.55 5.73
N GLU A 5 25.24 20.44 5.82
CA GLU A 5 25.14 19.30 4.90
C GLU A 5 24.37 18.12 5.50
N SER A 6 24.52 17.85 6.79
CA SER A 6 23.88 16.71 7.45
C SER A 6 23.34 17.09 8.81
N ILE A 7 22.08 16.73 9.08
CA ILE A 7 21.40 16.91 10.37
C ILE A 7 20.71 15.61 10.73
N ASP A 8 21.10 15.01 11.87
CA ASP A 8 20.35 13.93 12.49
C ASP A 8 19.86 14.37 13.87
N PHE A 9 18.55 14.53 14.00
CA PHE A 9 17.85 14.77 15.26
C PHE A 9 16.77 13.73 15.51
N SER A 10 16.89 12.55 14.91
CA SER A 10 15.95 11.46 15.14
C SER A 10 15.89 11.04 16.60
N GLU A 11 14.76 10.48 17.03
CA GLU A 11 14.56 9.88 18.36
C GLU A 11 14.81 10.83 19.54
N ASN A 12 14.47 12.10 19.35
CA ASN A 12 14.57 13.12 20.38
C ASN A 12 13.20 13.53 20.91
N LYS A 13 13.19 14.46 21.87
CA LYS A 13 11.96 15.02 22.46
C LYS A 13 11.69 16.44 21.97
N LEU A 14 12.16 16.79 20.77
CA LEU A 14 11.97 18.13 20.20
C LEU A 14 10.48 18.40 20.00
N PHE A 15 10.04 19.60 20.34
CA PHE A 15 8.64 20.03 20.25
C PHE A 15 8.54 21.39 19.56
N GLY A 16 7.33 21.74 19.10
CA GLY A 16 7.08 22.96 18.33
C GLY A 16 7.15 22.73 16.82
N SER A 17 7.14 23.81 16.06
CA SER A 17 7.19 23.78 14.59
C SER A 17 8.62 23.78 14.06
N ILE A 18 8.82 23.20 12.88
CA ILE A 18 10.08 23.35 12.14
C ILE A 18 10.22 24.84 11.76
N PRO A 19 11.32 25.52 12.14
CA PRO A 19 11.44 26.95 11.90
C PRO A 19 11.66 27.25 10.42
N GLU A 20 11.03 28.32 9.93
CA GLU A 20 11.14 28.78 8.54
C GLU A 20 12.59 29.02 8.10
N SER A 21 13.50 29.35 9.02
CA SER A 21 14.92 29.47 8.69
C SER A 21 15.53 28.19 8.08
N MET A 22 14.96 27.00 8.35
CA MET A 22 15.42 25.75 7.73
C MET A 22 15.06 25.68 6.23
N SER A 23 14.08 26.44 5.76
CA SER A 23 13.76 26.53 4.32
C SER A 23 14.87 27.20 3.51
N THR A 24 15.74 27.96 4.18
CA THR A 24 16.86 28.70 3.56
C THR A 24 18.15 27.88 3.44
N LEU A 25 18.16 26.65 3.96
CA LEU A 25 19.28 25.73 3.79
C LEU A 25 19.28 25.21 2.33
N THR A 26 20.43 25.31 1.67
CA THR A 26 20.58 24.95 0.24
C THR A 26 21.61 23.85 -0.01
N PHE A 27 22.32 23.41 1.03
CA PHE A 27 23.39 22.41 0.95
C PHE A 27 23.08 21.15 1.74
N LEU A 28 21.87 21.02 2.29
CA LEU A 28 21.48 19.88 3.11
C LEU A 28 21.35 18.64 2.22
N SER A 29 22.21 17.65 2.47
CA SER A 29 22.27 16.35 1.82
C SER A 29 21.56 15.28 2.65
N PHE A 30 21.60 15.40 3.97
CA PHE A 30 20.96 14.46 4.89
C PHE A 30 20.16 15.18 5.98
N LEU A 31 18.94 14.72 6.22
CA LEU A 31 18.07 15.19 7.28
C LEU A 31 17.29 14.03 7.88
N ASN A 32 17.31 13.88 9.19
CA ASN A 32 16.41 12.98 9.91
C ASN A 32 15.81 13.69 11.13
N LEU A 33 14.49 13.85 11.14
CA LEU A 33 13.72 14.46 12.23
C LEU A 33 12.72 13.47 12.85
N SER A 34 12.84 12.18 12.52
CA SER A 34 11.86 11.16 12.88
C SER A 34 11.77 10.97 14.39
N ASN A 35 10.62 10.48 14.86
CA ASN A 35 10.38 10.13 16.25
C ASN A 35 10.62 11.29 17.24
N ASN A 36 10.04 12.46 16.92
CA ASN A 36 10.02 13.63 17.80
C ASN A 36 8.57 14.06 18.13
N ARG A 37 8.39 15.21 18.78
CA ARG A 37 7.07 15.80 19.11
C ARG A 37 6.82 17.08 18.30
N LEU A 38 7.36 17.16 17.08
CA LEU A 38 7.18 18.33 16.21
C LEU A 38 5.72 18.41 15.72
N ILE A 39 5.23 19.63 15.54
CA ILE A 39 3.85 19.95 15.15
C ILE A 39 3.81 20.97 14.00
N GLY A 40 2.73 20.97 13.23
CA GLY A 40 2.45 22.01 12.24
C GLY A 40 2.96 21.71 10.84
N ARG A 41 3.00 22.73 9.98
CA ARG A 41 3.38 22.61 8.56
C ARG A 41 4.90 22.48 8.39
N ILE A 42 5.33 21.59 7.50
CA ILE A 42 6.73 21.55 7.02
C ILE A 42 6.97 22.82 6.16
N PRO A 43 7.96 23.66 6.49
CA PRO A 43 8.29 24.86 5.71
C PRO A 43 8.55 24.52 4.24
N SER A 44 7.95 25.31 3.34
CA SER A 44 8.13 25.11 1.91
C SER A 44 9.56 25.46 1.49
N SER A 45 10.29 24.46 1.00
CA SER A 45 11.61 24.65 0.38
C SER A 45 11.88 23.56 -0.64
N THR A 46 12.85 23.83 -1.52
CA THR A 46 13.31 22.85 -2.52
C THR A 46 13.92 21.61 -1.88
N GLN A 47 14.63 21.76 -0.75
CA GLN A 47 15.30 20.64 -0.07
C GLN A 47 14.39 19.89 0.90
N LEU A 48 13.63 20.57 1.77
CA LEU A 48 12.82 19.87 2.78
C LEU A 48 11.72 19.01 2.14
N GLN A 49 11.19 19.43 1.00
CA GLN A 49 10.18 18.69 0.24
C GLN A 49 10.77 17.60 -0.68
N SER A 50 12.09 17.59 -0.92
CA SER A 50 12.73 16.56 -1.75
C SER A 50 13.05 15.29 -0.97
N PHE A 51 13.13 15.36 0.36
CA PHE A 51 13.37 14.21 1.21
C PHE A 51 12.15 13.28 1.30
N ASN A 52 12.39 12.01 1.69
CA ASN A 52 11.33 11.02 1.87
C ASN A 52 10.48 11.33 3.12
N ALA A 53 9.18 11.05 3.07
CA ALA A 53 8.26 11.17 4.20
C ALA A 53 8.73 10.45 5.47
N SER A 54 9.53 9.37 5.35
CA SER A 54 10.08 8.62 6.49
C SER A 54 10.90 9.47 7.45
N ILE A 55 11.61 10.50 6.95
CA ILE A 55 12.47 11.34 7.79
C ILE A 55 11.66 12.21 8.77
N TYR A 56 10.36 12.36 8.52
CA TYR A 56 9.42 13.13 9.33
C TYR A 56 8.49 12.22 10.16
N ALA A 57 8.63 10.89 10.05
CA ALA A 57 7.77 9.92 10.72
C ALA A 57 7.78 10.09 12.24
N GLY A 58 6.70 9.68 12.91
CA GLY A 58 6.58 9.79 14.36
C GLY A 58 6.34 11.21 14.90
N ASN A 59 6.13 12.21 14.04
CA ASN A 59 5.77 13.59 14.41
C ASN A 59 4.31 13.92 14.05
N LYS A 60 3.81 15.07 14.51
CA LYS A 60 2.48 15.62 14.17
C LYS A 60 2.59 16.72 13.09
N LEU A 61 3.34 16.41 12.03
CA LEU A 61 3.59 17.33 10.91
C LEU A 61 2.58 17.14 9.77
N CYS A 62 2.41 18.18 8.95
CA CYS A 62 1.59 18.17 7.75
C CYS A 62 2.24 18.93 6.59
N GLY A 63 1.75 18.74 5.36
CA GLY A 63 2.32 19.31 4.14
C GLY A 63 3.35 18.40 3.47
N LEU A 64 3.72 18.73 2.23
CA LEU A 64 4.67 17.94 1.44
C LEU A 64 6.00 17.74 2.20
N PRO A 65 6.58 16.52 2.20
CA PRO A 65 6.22 15.33 1.42
C PRO A 65 5.15 14.42 2.06
N LEU A 66 4.51 14.81 3.16
CA LEU A 66 3.50 14.00 3.84
C LEU A 66 2.12 14.10 3.13
N PRO A 67 1.30 13.03 3.15
CA PRO A 67 -0.05 13.05 2.58
C PRO A 67 -1.05 13.91 3.38
N ASN A 68 -0.71 14.22 4.64
CA ASN A 68 -1.57 14.98 5.54
C ASN A 68 -1.69 16.45 5.08
N LYS A 69 -2.91 16.88 4.76
CA LYS A 69 -3.20 18.29 4.43
C LYS A 69 -3.14 19.16 5.69
N CYS A 70 -2.49 20.31 5.58
CA CYS A 70 -2.53 21.34 6.62
C CYS A 70 -3.77 22.23 6.45
N GLY A 71 -4.33 22.69 7.57
CA GLY A 71 -5.39 23.69 7.58
C GLY A 71 -4.90 25.07 7.18
N VAL A 72 -5.83 26.01 7.06
CA VAL A 72 -5.55 27.43 6.78
C VAL A 72 -4.65 28.02 7.87
N ASP A 73 -4.80 27.54 9.11
CA ASP A 73 -4.03 27.98 10.28
C ASP A 73 -2.67 27.28 10.44
N GLY A 74 -2.25 26.47 9.46
CA GLY A 74 -0.98 25.70 9.53
C GLY A 74 -0.99 24.49 10.46
N ASN A 75 -2.08 24.28 11.20
CA ASN A 75 -2.29 23.10 12.03
C ASN A 75 -2.73 21.88 11.19
N PRO A 76 -2.42 20.65 11.62
CA PRO A 76 -2.99 19.45 11.02
C PRO A 76 -4.52 19.55 11.09
N VAL A 77 -5.19 19.46 9.94
CA VAL A 77 -6.67 19.40 9.94
C VAL A 77 -7.06 18.10 10.65
N PRO A 78 -7.94 18.14 11.68
CA PRO A 78 -8.53 16.92 12.20
C PRO A 78 -9.16 16.20 11.02
N SER A 79 -8.73 14.99 10.73
CA SER A 79 -9.28 14.21 9.64
C SER A 79 -10.76 13.92 9.94
N ILE A 80 -11.65 14.81 9.52
CA ILE A 80 -13.00 14.41 9.15
C ILE A 80 -12.77 13.46 7.98
N GLN A 81 -12.77 12.17 8.26
CA GLN A 81 -12.84 11.14 7.24
C GLN A 81 -14.16 11.34 6.48
N ASN A 82 -14.16 12.24 5.51
CA ASN A 82 -15.09 12.20 4.43
C ASN A 82 -14.84 10.88 3.72
N ARG A 83 -15.69 9.92 4.07
CA ARG A 83 -15.87 8.61 3.43
C ARG A 83 -16.28 8.86 1.98
N GLY A 84 -15.32 9.16 1.12
CA GLY A 84 -15.58 9.66 -0.23
C GLY A 84 -14.32 9.85 -1.05
N GLY A 85 -13.54 8.78 -1.17
CA GLY A 85 -12.35 8.74 -2.00
C GLY A 85 -11.56 7.50 -1.65
N LYS A 86 -11.67 6.45 -2.47
CA LYS A 86 -10.82 5.26 -2.32
C LYS A 86 -9.41 5.68 -2.73
N GLU A 87 -8.64 6.15 -1.77
CA GLU A 87 -7.23 6.42 -1.91
C GLU A 87 -6.52 5.05 -1.96
N TRP A 88 -6.36 4.53 -3.18
CA TRP A 88 -5.60 3.32 -3.46
C TRP A 88 -4.10 3.60 -3.39
N ASN A 89 -3.62 4.20 -2.31
CA ASN A 89 -2.20 4.39 -2.05
C ASN A 89 -1.93 4.02 -0.59
N GLY A 90 -1.42 2.81 -0.35
CA GLY A 90 -0.87 2.46 0.96
C GLY A 90 -1.30 1.12 1.57
N VAL A 91 -2.00 0.26 0.85
CA VAL A 91 -1.76 -1.18 1.07
C VAL A 91 -0.64 -1.52 0.10
N GLU A 92 0.49 -2.00 0.61
CA GLU A 92 1.46 -2.72 -0.21
C GLU A 92 0.73 -3.91 -0.82
N ILE A 93 0.05 -3.71 -1.96
CA ILE A 93 -0.51 -4.81 -2.73
C ILE A 93 0.72 -5.53 -3.24
N SER A 94 1.19 -6.51 -2.46
CA SER A 94 2.31 -7.35 -2.83
C SER A 94 2.01 -7.88 -4.22
N TRP A 95 2.96 -7.77 -5.15
CA TRP A 95 2.79 -8.33 -6.49
C TRP A 95 2.35 -9.81 -6.48
N LEU A 96 2.62 -10.51 -5.37
CA LEU A 96 2.10 -11.84 -5.05
C LEU A 96 0.57 -11.92 -4.97
N LEU A 97 -0.11 -10.96 -4.33
CA LEU A 97 -1.58 -10.92 -4.28
C LEU A 97 -2.18 -10.70 -5.67
N VAL A 98 -1.53 -9.86 -6.48
CA VAL A 98 -1.95 -9.63 -7.88
C VAL A 98 -1.79 -10.91 -8.70
N SER A 99 -0.66 -11.62 -8.56
CA SER A 99 -0.43 -12.85 -9.30
C SER A 99 -1.36 -13.99 -8.87
N ILE A 100 -1.70 -14.09 -7.58
CA ILE A 100 -2.70 -15.05 -7.08
C ILE A 100 -4.08 -14.75 -7.69
N ALA A 101 -4.52 -13.50 -7.71
CA ALA A 101 -5.80 -13.11 -8.27
C ALA A 101 -5.88 -13.38 -9.78
N VAL A 102 -4.84 -13.00 -10.53
CA VAL A 102 -4.75 -13.26 -11.98
C VAL A 102 -4.68 -14.75 -12.27
N GLY A 103 -3.91 -15.51 -11.47
CA GLY A 103 -3.79 -16.96 -11.60
C GLY A 103 -5.10 -17.69 -11.31
N PHE A 104 -5.86 -17.25 -10.32
CA PHE A 104 -7.19 -17.80 -10.05
C PHE A 104 -8.15 -17.55 -11.21
N ILE A 105 -8.16 -16.34 -11.77
CA ILE A 105 -9.01 -16.00 -12.91
C ILE A 105 -8.59 -16.82 -14.14
N MET A 106 -7.31 -16.82 -14.51
CA MET A 106 -6.86 -17.57 -15.68
C MET A 106 -7.04 -19.09 -15.50
N GLY A 107 -6.72 -19.65 -14.34
CA GLY A 107 -6.85 -21.08 -14.08
C GLY A 107 -8.30 -21.55 -14.00
N PHE A 108 -9.15 -20.86 -13.24
CA PHE A 108 -10.54 -21.24 -13.05
C PHE A 108 -11.34 -21.12 -14.35
N TRP A 109 -11.14 -20.03 -15.09
CA TRP A 109 -11.86 -19.80 -16.36
C TRP A 109 -11.26 -20.56 -17.56
N SER A 110 -9.97 -20.91 -17.55
CA SER A 110 -9.37 -21.75 -18.62
C SER A 110 -9.87 -23.19 -18.57
N VAL A 111 -10.19 -23.71 -17.38
CA VAL A 111 -10.70 -25.09 -17.25
C VAL A 111 -12.23 -25.11 -17.35
N LEU A 112 -12.93 -24.24 -16.63
CA LEU A 112 -14.40 -24.25 -16.61
C LEU A 112 -15.01 -23.55 -17.83
N GLY A 113 -14.35 -22.55 -18.40
CA GLY A 113 -14.85 -21.81 -19.56
C GLY A 113 -15.08 -22.69 -20.79
N PRO A 114 -14.09 -23.47 -21.25
CA PRO A 114 -14.27 -24.40 -22.36
C PRO A 114 -15.30 -25.50 -22.08
N LEU A 115 -15.36 -25.97 -20.83
CA LEU A 115 -16.32 -26.98 -20.34
C LEU A 115 -17.77 -26.48 -20.40
N VAL A 116 -18.00 -25.19 -20.16
CA VAL A 116 -19.33 -24.57 -20.21
C VAL A 116 -19.72 -24.14 -21.61
N ILE A 117 -18.78 -23.69 -22.43
CA ILE A 117 -19.05 -23.15 -23.78
C ILE A 117 -19.27 -24.26 -24.82
N SER A 118 -18.54 -25.38 -24.75
CA SER A 118 -18.63 -26.40 -25.79
C SER A 118 -19.56 -27.56 -25.42
N ARG A 119 -20.68 -27.64 -26.16
CA ARG A 119 -21.67 -28.72 -26.05
C ARG A 119 -21.07 -30.12 -26.25
N GLN A 120 -19.96 -30.22 -26.98
CA GLN A 120 -19.25 -31.49 -27.23
C GLN A 120 -18.42 -31.95 -26.03
N TRP A 121 -17.68 -31.03 -25.40
CA TRP A 121 -16.82 -31.34 -24.24
C TRP A 121 -17.63 -31.68 -23.00
N ARG A 122 -18.79 -31.04 -22.85
CA ARG A 122 -19.74 -31.34 -21.78
C ARG A 122 -20.19 -32.80 -21.79
N CYS A 123 -20.50 -33.36 -22.95
CA CYS A 123 -20.94 -34.76 -23.06
C CYS A 123 -19.81 -35.75 -22.73
N VAL A 124 -18.60 -35.51 -23.26
CA VAL A 124 -17.43 -36.38 -23.00
C VAL A 124 -17.07 -36.37 -21.52
N TYR A 125 -17.14 -35.19 -20.88
CA TYR A 125 -16.87 -35.06 -19.45
C TYR A 125 -17.88 -35.83 -18.58
N TYR A 126 -19.18 -35.73 -18.88
CA TYR A 126 -20.21 -36.48 -18.15
C TYR A 126 -20.07 -38.00 -18.35
N GLN A 127 -19.74 -38.47 -19.56
CA GLN A 127 -19.48 -39.89 -19.82
C GLN A 127 -18.28 -40.39 -19.01
N PHE A 128 -17.20 -39.62 -18.95
CA PHE A 128 -16.02 -39.97 -18.15
C PHE A 128 -16.34 -40.04 -16.64
N LEU A 129 -17.14 -39.11 -16.13
CA LEU A 129 -17.57 -39.11 -14.73
C LEU A 129 -18.43 -40.34 -14.39
N GLU A 130 -19.31 -40.76 -15.29
CA GLU A 130 -20.10 -41.99 -15.09
C GLU A 130 -19.23 -43.24 -15.05
N GLU A 131 -18.23 -43.36 -15.93
CA GLU A 131 -17.30 -44.49 -15.88
C GLU A 131 -16.48 -44.55 -14.59
N MET A 132 -16.01 -43.39 -14.12
CA MET A 132 -15.30 -43.25 -12.85
C MET A 132 -16.19 -43.63 -11.67
N TRP A 133 -17.42 -43.12 -11.65
CA TRP A 133 -18.40 -43.41 -10.61
C TRP A 133 -18.74 -44.91 -10.55
N LEU A 134 -18.96 -45.55 -11.70
CA LEU A 134 -19.24 -46.97 -11.78
C LEU A 134 -18.05 -47.83 -11.32
N LYS A 135 -16.81 -47.45 -11.66
CA LYS A 135 -15.61 -48.14 -11.16
C LYS A 135 -15.47 -48.02 -9.64
N ILE A 136 -15.72 -46.84 -9.09
CA ILE A 136 -15.66 -46.60 -7.64
C ILE A 136 -16.78 -47.37 -6.93
N SER A 137 -18.02 -47.29 -7.43
CA SER A 137 -19.16 -48.03 -6.88
C SER A 137 -18.91 -49.54 -6.89
N ASN A 138 -18.37 -50.07 -8.00
CA ASN A 138 -18.03 -51.49 -8.10
C ASN A 138 -16.81 -51.90 -7.27
N SER A 139 -15.95 -50.95 -6.89
CA SER A 139 -14.84 -51.19 -5.96
C SER A 139 -15.34 -51.22 -4.52
N VAL A 140 -16.22 -50.29 -4.16
CA VAL A 140 -16.83 -50.19 -2.81
C VAL A 140 -17.74 -51.39 -2.55
N ASN A 141 -18.56 -51.79 -3.52
CA ASN A 141 -19.50 -52.90 -3.41
C ASN A 141 -18.82 -54.29 -3.48
N ARG A 142 -17.50 -54.35 -3.71
CA ARG A 142 -16.69 -55.58 -3.69
C ARG A 142 -15.96 -55.79 -2.35
N HIS A 143 -16.01 -54.80 -1.47
CA HIS A 143 -15.39 -54.80 -0.13
C HIS A 143 -16.41 -54.93 1.02
N PHE A 144 -17.69 -55.06 0.70
CA PHE A 144 -18.78 -55.49 1.58
C PHE A 144 -19.37 -56.79 1.05
#